data_AF-A0A937N7U5-F1
#
_entry.id   AF-A0A937N7U5-F1
#
_cell.length_a   1.000
_cell.length_b   1.000
_cell.length_c   1.000
_cell.angle_alpha   90.00
_cell.angle_beta   90.00
_cell.angle_gamma   90.00
#
_symmetry.space_group_name_H-M   'P 1'
#
loop_
_entity.id
_entity.type
_entity.pdbx_description
1 polymer ?
#
loop_
_entity_poly.entity_id
_entity_poly.type
_entity_poly.pdbx_seq_one_letter_code
_entity_poly.pdbx_strand_id
1 'polypeptide(L)'
;MSVRDKTRWREWAESLRQEMMGELTPLVTKSVDKITEETGTDKSPSVLHSRRFWNSCQAGKGANDTLVKAGFEIEFEPNEENEIDTVTLRLNDTWKAIMQRVLDRRV
;
A
#
# COMPACT_ATOMS: atom_id res chain seq x y z
N MET A 1 11.18 8.79 5.55
CA MET A 1 10.18 8.85 6.64
C MET A 1 10.89 8.96 7.96
N SER A 2 10.30 9.64 8.95
CA SER A 2 10.79 9.53 10.33
C SER A 2 10.60 8.09 10.84
N VAL A 3 11.25 7.71 11.94
CA VAL A 3 11.08 6.37 12.53
C VAL A 3 9.62 6.12 12.90
N ARG A 4 8.97 7.10 13.53
CA ARG A 4 7.55 7.03 13.94
C ARG A 4 6.62 6.84 12.73
N ASP A 5 6.85 7.63 11.68
CA ASP A 5 6.07 7.56 10.45
C ASP A 5 6.25 6.19 9.78
N LYS A 6 7.49 5.68 9.73
CA LYS A 6 7.76 4.33 9.21
C LYS A 6 7.04 3.23 9.98
N THR A 7 6.94 3.33 11.31
CA THR A 7 6.18 2.40 12.14
C THR A 7 4.70 2.43 11.81
N ARG A 8 4.08 3.62 11.73
CA ARG A 8 2.66 3.77 11.38
C ARG A 8 2.32 3.15 10.02
N TRP A 9 3.13 3.44 9.00
CA TRP A 9 2.97 2.85 7.67
C TRP A 9 3.12 1.34 7.68
N ARG A 10 4.00 0.80 8.53
CA ARG A 10 4.22 -0.65 8.66
C ARG A 10 3.01 -1.31 9.30
N GLU A 11 2.53 -0.79 10.42
CA GLU A 11 1.36 -1.30 11.14
C GLU A 11 0.14 -1.30 10.23
N TRP A 12 -0.12 -0.16 9.56
CA TRP A 12 -1.20 -0.05 8.59
C TRP A 12 -1.09 -1.08 7.46
N ALA A 13 0.10 -1.24 6.85
CA ALA A 13 0.30 -2.19 5.77
C ALA A 13 0.13 -3.65 6.22
N GLU A 14 0.60 -3.99 7.43
CA GLU A 14 0.39 -5.32 8.01
C GLU A 14 -1.10 -5.60 8.28
N SER A 15 -1.83 -4.62 8.83
CA SER A 15 -3.29 -4.71 9.04
C SER A 15 -4.04 -4.86 7.72
N LEU A 16 -3.75 -4.02 6.72
CA LEU A 16 -4.39 -4.10 5.41
C LEU A 16 -4.17 -5.47 4.75
N ARG A 17 -2.96 -6.01 4.85
CA ARG A 17 -2.67 -7.33 4.32
C ARG A 17 -3.46 -8.43 5.04
N GLN A 18 -3.61 -8.34 6.35
CA GLN A 18 -4.42 -9.29 7.12
C GLN A 18 -5.90 -9.22 6.72
N GLU A 19 -6.44 -8.02 6.55
CA GLU A 19 -7.81 -7.78 6.05
C GLU A 19 -7.99 -8.43 4.67
N MET A 20 -7.12 -8.13 3.71
CA MET A 20 -7.13 -8.72 2.37
C MET A 20 -7.04 -10.25 2.40
N MET A 21 -6.22 -10.83 3.28
CA MET A 21 -6.12 -12.28 3.46
C MET A 21 -7.38 -12.89 4.10
N GLY A 22 -8.05 -12.17 4.99
CA GLY A 22 -9.30 -12.59 5.62
C GLY A 22 -10.48 -12.55 4.65
N GLU A 23 -10.56 -11.49 3.84
CA GLU A 23 -11.58 -11.27 2.82
C GLU A 23 -11.31 -12.01 1.51
N LEU A 24 -10.10 -12.56 1.34
CA LEU A 24 -9.64 -13.25 0.14
C LEU A 24 -9.64 -12.32 -1.10
N THR A 25 -9.28 -11.05 -0.89
CA THR A 25 -9.19 -10.02 -1.93
C THR A 25 -7.72 -9.73 -2.24
N PRO A 26 -7.21 -10.07 -3.45
CA PRO A 26 -5.78 -9.95 -3.75
C PRO A 26 -5.35 -8.52 -4.11
N LEU A 27 -6.30 -7.61 -4.32
CA LEU A 27 -6.06 -6.20 -4.62
C LEU A 27 -7.11 -5.32 -3.94
N VAL A 28 -6.72 -4.10 -3.62
CA VAL A 28 -7.60 -3.04 -3.11
C VAL A 28 -7.17 -1.70 -3.70
N THR A 29 -8.14 -0.86 -4.05
CA THR A 29 -7.90 0.52 -4.47
C THR A 29 -8.39 1.45 -3.36
N LYS A 30 -7.54 2.35 -2.90
CA LYS A 30 -7.88 3.36 -1.88
C LYS A 30 -7.52 4.75 -2.40
N SER A 31 -8.28 5.76 -1.98
CA SER A 31 -7.88 7.16 -2.20
C SER A 31 -6.67 7.50 -1.34
N VAL A 32 -5.82 8.41 -1.81
CA VAL A 32 -4.68 8.91 -1.04
C VAL A 32 -5.13 9.55 0.27
N ASP A 33 -6.27 10.23 0.27
CA ASP A 33 -6.84 10.80 1.50
C ASP A 33 -7.22 9.72 2.51
N LYS A 34 -7.81 8.60 2.05
CA LYS A 34 -8.14 7.50 2.95
C LYS A 34 -6.90 6.84 3.52
N ILE A 35 -5.86 6.68 2.71
CA ILE A 35 -4.56 6.17 3.18
C ILE A 35 -3.96 7.13 4.21
N THR A 36 -4.06 8.45 4.00
CA THR A 36 -3.56 9.47 4.92
C THR A 36 -4.27 9.39 6.27
N GLU A 37 -5.60 9.28 6.26
CA GLU A 37 -6.43 9.11 7.45
C GLU A 37 -6.07 7.83 8.22
N GLU A 38 -6.03 6.68 7.52
CA GLU A 38 -5.80 5.37 8.14
C GLU A 38 -4.36 5.20 8.66
N THR A 39 -3.37 5.74 7.94
CA THR A 39 -1.96 5.69 8.39
C THR A 39 -1.68 6.69 9.50
N GLY A 40 -2.41 7.80 9.58
CA GLY A 40 -2.10 8.91 10.48
C GLY A 40 -0.69 9.47 10.26
N THR A 41 -0.20 9.47 9.02
CA THR A 41 1.16 9.93 8.67
C THR A 41 1.34 11.42 8.97
N ASP A 42 2.57 11.82 9.33
CA ASP A 42 2.92 13.23 9.55
C ASP A 42 3.28 13.96 8.24
N LYS A 43 3.16 13.29 7.08
CA LYS A 43 3.43 13.89 5.76
C LYS A 43 2.31 14.85 5.37
N SER A 44 2.69 15.94 4.69
CA SER A 44 1.69 16.85 4.12
C SER A 44 0.89 16.14 3.02
N PRO A 45 -0.39 16.50 2.82
CA PRO A 45 -1.20 15.99 1.72
C PRO A 45 -0.52 16.17 0.36
N SER A 46 0.11 17.32 0.12
CA SER A 46 0.85 17.58 -1.13
C SER A 46 2.00 16.61 -1.41
N VAL A 47 2.62 16.04 -0.37
CA VAL A 47 3.65 14.99 -0.55
C VAL A 47 2.99 13.68 -0.93
N LEU A 48 1.88 13.33 -0.29
CA LEU A 48 1.17 12.08 -0.52
C LEU A 48 0.45 12.06 -1.87
N HIS A 49 -0.07 13.19 -2.33
CA HIS A 49 -0.64 13.33 -3.68
C HIS A 49 0.45 13.43 -4.77
N SER A 50 1.74 13.49 -4.40
CA SER A 50 2.81 13.59 -5.40
C SER A 50 3.17 12.25 -6.05
N ARG A 51 3.30 12.26 -7.38
CA ARG A 51 3.86 11.13 -8.16
C ARG A 51 5.22 10.67 -7.64
N ARG A 52 6.07 11.62 -7.20
CA ARG A 52 7.41 11.33 -6.68
C ARG A 52 7.37 10.42 -5.46
N PHE A 53 6.43 10.65 -4.55
CA PHE A 53 6.29 9.84 -3.34
C PHE A 53 5.92 8.40 -3.72
N TRP A 54 4.88 8.22 -4.53
CA TRP A 54 4.40 6.89 -4.92
C TRP A 54 5.39 6.12 -5.81
N ASN A 55 6.10 6.80 -6.73
CA ASN A 55 7.22 6.19 -7.46
C ASN A 55 8.29 5.64 -6.49
N SER A 56 8.60 6.37 -5.42
CA SER A 56 9.58 5.92 -4.42
C SER A 56 9.07 4.72 -3.62
N CYS A 57 7.78 4.69 -3.30
CA CYS A 57 7.13 3.55 -2.65
C CYS A 57 7.15 2.32 -3.56
N GLN A 58 6.72 2.47 -4.81
CA GLN A 58 6.66 1.41 -5.82
C GLN A 58 8.04 0.81 -6.10
N ALA A 59 9.08 1.65 -6.19
CA ALA A 59 10.44 1.17 -6.38
C ALA A 59 11.00 0.39 -5.18
N GLY A 60 10.35 0.45 -4.01
CA GLY A 60 10.84 -0.18 -2.78
C GLY A 60 12.18 0.36 -2.31
N LYS A 61 12.53 1.60 -2.69
CA LYS A 61 13.87 2.16 -2.45
C LYS A 61 13.89 3.11 -1.25
N GLY A 62 14.96 3.01 -0.47
CA GLY A 62 15.30 3.96 0.58
C GLY A 62 14.28 3.96 1.73
N ALA A 63 13.89 5.15 2.17
CA ALA A 63 13.07 5.31 3.35
C ALA A 63 11.57 4.99 3.13
N ASN A 64 11.15 4.65 1.91
CA ASN A 64 9.77 4.38 1.51
C ASN A 64 9.52 2.92 1.09
N ASP A 65 10.40 2.01 1.50
CA ASP A 65 10.33 0.58 1.21
C ASP A 65 9.22 -0.19 1.96
N THR A 66 8.52 0.46 2.88
CA THR A 66 7.60 -0.18 3.84
C THR A 66 6.51 -1.02 3.18
N LEU A 67 5.83 -0.50 2.16
CA LEU A 67 4.72 -1.19 1.50
C LEU A 67 5.20 -2.41 0.69
N VAL A 68 6.32 -2.26 -0.03
CA VAL A 68 6.94 -3.37 -0.75
C VAL A 68 7.42 -4.46 0.21
N LYS A 69 8.00 -4.08 1.35
CA LYS A 69 8.41 -5.02 2.40
C LYS A 69 7.23 -5.71 3.09
N ALA A 70 6.09 -5.03 3.20
CA ALA A 70 4.85 -5.65 3.66
C ALA A 70 4.27 -6.64 2.64
N GLY A 71 4.78 -6.64 1.41
CA GLY A 71 4.43 -7.58 0.36
C GLY A 71 3.42 -7.04 -0.65
N PHE A 72 3.39 -5.72 -0.85
CA PHE A 72 2.53 -5.07 -1.84
C PHE A 72 3.28 -4.70 -3.12
N GLU A 73 2.63 -4.96 -4.25
CA GLU A 73 2.83 -4.30 -5.53
C GLU A 73 1.92 -3.06 -5.57
N ILE A 74 2.45 -1.94 -6.06
CA ILE A 74 1.78 -0.64 -6.02
C ILE A 74 1.55 -0.16 -7.45
N GLU A 75 0.30 0.20 -7.76
CA GLU A 75 -0.11 0.75 -9.06
C GLU A 75 -0.89 2.05 -8.83
N PHE A 76 -0.66 3.06 -9.68
CA PHE A 76 -1.33 4.35 -9.62
C PHE A 76 -1.18 5.06 -10.96
N GLU A 77 -2.11 5.97 -11.24
CA GLU A 77 -2.07 6.84 -12.41
C GLU A 77 -2.22 8.30 -11.97
N PRO A 78 -1.40 9.21 -12.49
CA PRO A 78 -1.58 10.63 -12.23
C PRO A 78 -2.80 11.19 -12.97
N ASN A 79 -3.52 12.10 -12.31
CA ASN A 79 -4.64 12.85 -12.88
C ASN A 79 -4.16 13.96 -13.83
N GLU A 80 -5.09 14.77 -14.34
CA GLU A 80 -4.79 15.88 -15.26
C GLU A 80 -3.88 16.95 -14.65
N GLU A 81 -3.88 17.09 -13.33
CA GLU A 81 -3.02 18.00 -12.55
C GLU A 81 -1.68 17.34 -12.17
N ASN A 82 -1.43 16.12 -12.65
CA ASN A 82 -0.26 15.29 -12.33
C ASN A 82 -0.15 14.91 -10.84
N GLU A 83 -1.29 14.88 -10.15
CA GLU A 83 -1.45 14.41 -8.77
C GLU A 83 -1.97 12.97 -8.74
N ILE A 84 -1.75 12.26 -7.63
CA ILE A 84 -2.18 10.88 -7.42
C ILE A 84 -3.37 10.87 -6.47
N ASP A 85 -4.58 10.66 -6.98
CA ASP A 85 -5.79 10.61 -6.16
C ASP A 85 -6.05 9.21 -5.57
N THR A 86 -5.66 8.17 -6.33
CA THR A 86 -5.93 6.78 -5.98
C THR A 86 -4.72 5.90 -6.17
N VAL A 87 -4.61 4.89 -5.31
CA VAL A 87 -3.55 3.90 -5.34
C VAL A 87 -4.15 2.51 -5.20
N THR A 88 -3.74 1.63 -6.09
CA THR A 88 -4.05 0.21 -6.03
C THR A 88 -2.90 -0.54 -5.39
N LEU A 89 -3.20 -1.27 -4.32
CA LEU A 89 -2.28 -2.14 -3.61
C LEU A 89 -2.66 -3.59 -3.92
N ARG A 90 -1.75 -4.32 -4.56
CA ARG A 90 -1.91 -5.74 -4.89
C ARG A 90 -0.96 -6.57 -4.04
N LEU A 91 -1.40 -7.73 -3.57
CA LEU A 91 -0.50 -8.69 -2.94
C LEU A 91 0.56 -9.14 -3.94
N ASN A 92 1.82 -9.23 -3.51
CA ASN A 92 2.87 -9.80 -4.35
C ASN A 92 2.66 -11.32 -4.54
N ASP A 93 3.44 -11.92 -5.44
CA ASP A 93 3.31 -13.34 -5.79
C ASP A 93 3.41 -14.29 -4.59
N THR A 94 4.23 -13.95 -3.59
CA THR A 94 4.32 -14.74 -2.36
C THR A 94 2.99 -14.77 -1.61
N TRP A 95 2.38 -13.61 -1.38
CA TRP A 95 1.11 -13.52 -0.66
C TRP A 95 -0.08 -14.01 -1.50
N LYS A 96 -0.08 -13.78 -2.82
CA LYS A 96 -1.04 -14.38 -3.76
C LYS A 96 -0.99 -15.91 -3.67
N ALA A 97 0.20 -16.52 -3.67
CA ALA A 97 0.34 -17.97 -3.55
C ALA A 97 -0.16 -18.50 -2.19
N ILE A 98 0.08 -17.76 -1.10
CA ILE A 98 -0.45 -18.13 0.22
C ILE A 98 -1.99 -18.04 0.21
N MET A 99 -2.56 -16.97 -0.34
CA MET A 99 -4.01 -16.80 -0.47
C MET A 99 -4.64 -17.91 -1.31
N GLN A 100 -4.03 -18.25 -2.46
CA GLN A 100 -4.50 -19.33 -3.32
C GLN A 100 -4.56 -20.66 -2.58
N ARG A 101 -3.54 -21.00 -1.78
CA ARG A 101 -3.56 -22.21 -0.94
C ARG A 101 -4.68 -22.22 0.10
N VAL A 102 -5.11 -21.05 0.59
CA VAL A 102 -6.25 -20.95 1.51
C VAL A 102 -7.56 -21.18 0.75
N LEU A 103 -7.69 -20.61 -0.45
CA LEU A 103 -8.84 -20.84 -1.34
C LEU A 103 -8.98 -22.32 -1.71
N ASP A 104 -7.88 -22.96 -2.13
CA ASP A 104 -7.86 -24.37 -2.54
C ASP A 104 -8.24 -25.34 -1.41
N ARG A 105 -8.10 -24.93 -0.15
CA ARG A 105 -8.50 -25.73 1.03
C ARG A 105 -9.95 -25.54 1.45
N ARG A 106 -10.62 -24.49 0.96
CA ARG A 106 -12.05 -24.23 1.25
C ARG A 106 -12.98 -24.92 0.25
N VAL A 107 -12.46 -25.32 -0.91
CA VAL A 107 -13.14 -26.13 -1.94
C VAL A 107 -12.99 -27.62 -1.60
#